data_AF-K1Z1Y8-F1
#
_entry.id   AF-K1Z1Y8-F1
#
_cell.length_a   1.000
_cell.length_b   1.000
_cell.length_c   1.000
_cell.angle_alpha   90.00
_cell.angle_beta   90.00
_cell.angle_gamma   90.00
#
_symmetry.space_group_name_H-M   'P 1'
#
loop_
_entity.id
_entity.type
_entity.pdbx_description
1 polymer ?
#
loop_
_entity_poly.entity_id
_entity_poly.type
_entity_poly.pdbx_seq_one_letter_code
_entity_poly.pdbx_strand_id
1 'polypeptide(L)'
;MVWDIIFGLKTHAILDVWSIEHVLSGLSVGSAVKLKNHKVFQKVLNVVDHKHHSWWFDLTGVLFVAYLWETLEHYLETGLAGERVAYWFQGVEFWPNRLIADPLMLVLGYMIAKRFPSWVWPARALSLVWLLVHIFVFPQSMYLQEFLLK
;
A
#
# COMPACT_ATOMS: atom_id res chain seq x y z
N MET A 1 13.78 -17.99 -13.00
CA MET A 1 14.89 -17.01 -13.00
C MET A 1 14.43 -15.58 -13.24
N VAL A 2 13.78 -15.24 -14.38
CA VAL A 2 13.25 -13.87 -14.59
C VAL A 2 11.96 -13.63 -13.81
N TRP A 3 11.07 -14.63 -13.76
CA TRP A 3 9.81 -14.53 -13.03
C TRP A 3 9.99 -14.30 -11.53
N ASP A 4 11.00 -14.92 -10.91
CA ASP A 4 11.30 -14.78 -9.48
C ASP A 4 11.76 -13.36 -9.10
N ILE A 5 12.29 -12.60 -10.07
CA ILE A 5 12.65 -11.18 -9.90
C ILE A 5 11.43 -10.28 -10.08
N ILE A 6 10.47 -10.67 -10.92
CA ILE A 6 9.26 -9.87 -11.15
C ILE A 6 8.27 -10.06 -10.00
N PHE A 7 7.99 -11.31 -9.61
CA PHE A 7 7.04 -11.66 -8.56
C PHE A 7 7.59 -12.80 -7.71
N GLY A 8 7.95 -12.54 -6.45
CA GLY A 8 8.75 -13.46 -5.65
C GLY A 8 8.87 -13.06 -4.19
N LEU A 9 9.96 -13.45 -3.53
CA LEU A 9 10.18 -13.03 -2.14
C LEU A 9 10.61 -11.56 -2.07
N LYS A 10 10.10 -10.84 -1.07
CA LYS A 10 10.28 -9.39 -0.92
C LYS A 10 11.73 -8.92 -0.94
N THR A 11 12.68 -9.79 -0.58
CA THR A 11 14.12 -9.46 -0.51
C THR A 11 14.79 -9.34 -1.87
N HIS A 12 14.18 -9.82 -2.96
CA HIS A 12 14.78 -9.78 -4.30
C HIS A 12 13.79 -9.60 -5.46
N ALA A 13 12.49 -9.68 -5.20
CA ALA A 13 11.47 -9.46 -6.21
C ALA A 13 10.96 -8.02 -6.22
N ILE A 14 10.52 -7.54 -7.39
CA ILE A 14 9.91 -6.21 -7.58
C ILE A 14 8.48 -6.19 -7.04
N LEU A 15 7.76 -7.31 -7.16
CA LEU A 15 6.41 -7.49 -6.62
C LEU A 15 6.38 -8.75 -5.75
N ASP A 16 5.42 -8.79 -4.85
CA ASP A 16 5.11 -9.95 -4.03
C ASP A 16 3.63 -9.98 -3.64
N VAL A 17 3.24 -10.93 -2.80
CA VAL A 17 1.87 -11.04 -2.27
C VAL A 17 1.37 -9.75 -1.60
N TRP A 18 2.24 -8.93 -1.00
CA TRP A 18 1.85 -7.67 -0.36
C TRP A 18 1.53 -6.58 -1.37
N SER A 19 2.02 -6.67 -2.61
CA SER A 19 1.59 -5.78 -3.70
C SER A 19 0.06 -5.79 -3.89
N ILE A 20 -0.63 -6.90 -3.59
CA ILE A 20 -2.10 -6.97 -3.58
C ILE A 20 -2.66 -6.06 -2.47
N GLU A 21 -2.11 -6.16 -1.27
CA GLU A 21 -2.51 -5.33 -0.14
C GLU A 21 -2.25 -3.85 -0.42
N HIS A 22 -1.12 -3.50 -1.04
CA HIS A 22 -0.81 -2.14 -1.49
C HIS A 22 -1.88 -1.60 -2.45
N VAL A 23 -2.37 -2.41 -3.39
CA VAL A 23 -3.50 -2.01 -4.25
C VAL A 23 -4.77 -1.79 -3.42
N LEU A 24 -5.17 -2.74 -2.56
CA LEU A 24 -6.39 -2.64 -1.75
C LEU A 24 -6.37 -1.42 -0.81
N SER A 25 -5.23 -1.21 -0.14
CA SER A 25 -4.95 -0.03 0.68
C SER A 25 -4.94 1.25 -0.16
N GLY A 26 -4.43 1.21 -1.39
CA GLY A 26 -4.48 2.32 -2.34
C GLY A 26 -5.89 2.80 -2.66
N LEU A 27 -6.88 1.90 -2.78
CA LEU A 27 -8.29 2.31 -2.95
C LEU A 27 -8.78 3.11 -1.74
N SER A 28 -8.43 2.66 -0.54
CA SER A 28 -8.85 3.27 0.73
C SER A 28 -8.18 4.62 0.96
N VAL A 29 -6.85 4.66 0.84
CA VAL A 29 -6.02 5.86 1.00
C VAL A 29 -6.37 6.88 -0.06
N GLY A 30 -6.45 6.46 -1.33
CA GLY A 30 -6.82 7.36 -2.44
C GLY A 30 -8.18 8.02 -2.25
N SER A 31 -9.18 7.27 -1.78
CA SER A 31 -10.50 7.82 -1.46
C SER A 31 -10.43 8.83 -0.30
N ALA A 32 -9.68 8.53 0.75
CA ALA A 32 -9.52 9.41 1.91
C ALA A 32 -8.76 10.69 1.57
N VAL A 33 -7.66 10.59 0.81
CA VAL A 33 -6.86 11.73 0.32
C VAL A 33 -7.72 12.64 -0.54
N LYS A 34 -8.44 12.10 -1.53
CA LYS A 34 -9.35 12.87 -2.38
C LYS A 34 -10.40 13.64 -1.58
N LEU A 35 -11.02 12.98 -0.60
CA LEU A 35 -12.01 13.63 0.27
C LEU A 35 -11.40 14.75 1.11
N LYS A 36 -10.21 14.52 1.69
CA LYS A 36 -9.50 15.53 2.48
C LYS A 36 -9.09 16.72 1.62
N ASN A 37 -8.55 16.47 0.45
CA ASN A 37 -8.11 17.51 -0.49
C ASN A 37 -9.28 18.36 -0.97
N HIS A 38 -10.42 17.75 -1.30
CA HIS A 38 -11.64 18.49 -1.63
C HIS A 38 -12.06 19.43 -0.49
N LYS A 39 -12.05 18.96 0.77
CA LYS A 39 -12.35 19.82 1.93
C LYS A 39 -11.34 20.96 2.11
N VAL A 40 -10.05 20.71 1.83
CA VAL A 40 -9.02 21.75 1.88
C VAL A 40 -9.28 22.83 0.83
N PHE A 41 -9.60 22.45 -0.41
CA PHE A 41 -9.94 23.40 -1.46
C PHE A 41 -11.22 24.19 -1.17
N GLN A 42 -12.28 23.54 -0.64
CA GLN A 42 -13.48 24.25 -0.17
C GLN A 42 -13.13 25.36 0.82
N LYS A 43 -12.25 25.07 1.78
CA LYS A 43 -11.79 26.04 2.78
C LYS A 43 -10.95 27.17 2.17
N VAL A 44 -10.01 26.85 1.28
CA VAL A 44 -9.10 27.84 0.66
C VAL A 44 -9.85 28.76 -0.29
N LEU A 45 -10.79 28.23 -1.07
CA LEU A 45 -11.58 28.99 -2.03
C LEU A 45 -12.78 29.69 -1.38
N ASN A 46 -13.08 29.38 -0.12
CA ASN A 46 -14.25 29.87 0.61
C ASN A 46 -15.58 29.63 -0.13
N VAL A 47 -15.75 28.40 -0.63
CA VAL A 47 -16.94 27.96 -1.36
C VAL A 47 -17.53 26.71 -0.73
N VAL A 48 -18.86 26.56 -0.83
CA VAL A 48 -19.58 25.38 -0.32
C VAL A 48 -19.22 24.13 -1.12
N ASP A 49 -19.00 24.27 -2.42
CA ASP A 49 -18.56 23.20 -3.31
C ASP A 49 -17.73 23.77 -4.46
N HIS A 50 -16.87 22.94 -5.06
CA HIS A 50 -16.05 23.32 -6.22
C HIS A 50 -15.85 22.15 -7.18
N LYS A 51 -15.71 22.47 -8.47
CA LYS A 51 -15.36 21.50 -9.52
C LYS A 51 -13.85 21.36 -9.74
N HIS A 52 -13.04 22.14 -9.01
CA HIS A 52 -11.59 22.08 -9.12
C HIS A 52 -11.06 20.78 -8.52
N HIS A 53 -10.73 19.81 -9.36
CA HIS A 53 -10.05 18.59 -8.95
C HIS A 53 -8.64 18.59 -9.53
N SER A 54 -7.63 18.69 -8.68
CA SER A 54 -6.23 18.56 -9.09
C SER A 54 -5.77 17.15 -8.84
N TRP A 55 -5.64 16.37 -9.92
CA TRP A 55 -5.17 15.00 -9.82
C TRP A 55 -3.74 14.92 -9.25
N TRP A 56 -2.91 15.94 -9.53
CA TRP A 56 -1.56 16.06 -9.00
C TRP A 56 -1.57 16.20 -7.47
N PHE A 57 -2.49 16.99 -6.92
CA PHE A 57 -2.60 17.20 -5.48
C PHE A 57 -3.05 15.93 -4.75
N ASP A 58 -3.97 15.18 -5.36
CA ASP A 58 -4.37 13.86 -4.85
C ASP A 58 -3.21 12.85 -4.95
N LEU A 59 -2.49 12.83 -6.08
CA LEU A 59 -1.32 11.96 -6.27
C LEU A 59 -0.24 12.25 -5.23
N THR A 60 0.09 13.51 -4.98
CA THR A 60 1.08 13.89 -3.95
C THR A 60 0.66 13.38 -2.58
N GLY A 61 -0.61 13.49 -2.22
CA GLY A 61 -1.12 12.96 -0.96
C GLY A 61 -1.03 11.43 -0.87
N VAL A 62 -1.34 10.72 -1.95
CA VAL A 62 -1.22 9.24 -2.02
C VAL A 62 0.24 8.80 -1.89
N LEU A 63 1.15 9.40 -2.66
CA LEU A 63 2.58 9.09 -2.61
C LEU A 63 3.18 9.43 -1.25
N PHE A 64 2.76 10.53 -0.62
CA PHE A 64 3.20 10.87 0.73
C PHE A 64 2.83 9.77 1.74
N VAL A 65 1.58 9.28 1.70
CA VAL A 65 1.15 8.19 2.58
C VAL A 65 1.90 6.89 2.24
N ALA A 66 2.13 6.61 0.96
CA ALA A 66 2.91 5.46 0.53
C ALA A 66 4.32 5.49 1.13
N TYR A 67 5.10 6.54 0.87
CA TYR A 67 6.46 6.63 1.38
C TYR A 67 6.54 6.74 2.91
N LEU A 68 5.52 7.30 3.56
CA LEU A 68 5.41 7.25 5.02
C LEU A 68 5.29 5.79 5.51
N TRP A 69 4.45 4.98 4.86
CA TRP A 69 4.34 3.56 5.16
C TRP A 69 5.64 2.81 4.89
N GLU A 70 6.26 2.99 3.71
CA GLU A 70 7.54 2.36 3.36
C GLU A 70 8.64 2.67 4.40
N THR A 71 8.65 3.90 4.92
CA THR A 71 9.60 4.30 5.96
C THR A 71 9.33 3.57 7.27
N LEU A 72 8.05 3.44 7.66
CA LEU A 72 7.66 2.69 8.85
C LEU A 72 7.99 1.20 8.70
N GLU A 73 7.68 0.61 7.56
CA GLU A 73 7.99 -0.78 7.26
C GLU A 73 9.49 -1.06 7.34
N HIS A 74 10.32 -0.21 6.73
CA HIS A 74 11.77 -0.35 6.86
C HIS A 74 12.26 -0.28 8.32
N TYR A 75 11.65 0.57 9.14
CA TYR A 75 11.93 0.61 10.58
C TYR A 75 11.54 -0.70 11.30
N LEU A 76 10.43 -1.32 10.91
CA LEU A 76 9.98 -2.60 11.47
C LEU A 76 10.88 -3.77 11.04
N GLU A 77 11.32 -3.78 9.78
CA GLU A 77 12.20 -4.80 9.21
C GLU A 77 13.60 -4.82 9.80
N THR A 78 14.15 -3.64 10.11
CA THR A 78 15.52 -3.50 10.64
C THR A 78 15.67 -3.94 12.09
N GLY A 79 14.58 -4.35 12.75
CA GLY A 79 14.60 -4.86 14.13
C GLY A 79 14.62 -3.78 15.20
N LEU A 80 14.53 -2.50 14.81
CA LEU A 80 14.41 -1.39 15.76
C LEU A 80 13.11 -1.46 16.59
N ALA A 81 12.10 -2.17 16.08
CA ALA A 81 10.85 -2.46 16.79
C ALA A 81 10.86 -3.79 17.59
N GLY A 82 12.01 -4.48 17.66
CA GLY A 82 12.19 -5.75 18.36
C GLY A 82 12.33 -6.97 17.44
N GLU A 83 13.04 -7.98 17.93
CA GLU A 83 13.42 -9.17 17.14
C GLU A 83 12.21 -9.96 16.63
N ARG A 84 11.13 -10.04 17.41
CA ARG A 84 9.91 -10.74 16.99
C ARG A 84 9.28 -10.10 15.75
N VAL A 85 9.31 -8.77 15.67
CA VAL A 85 8.75 -8.02 14.54
C VAL A 85 9.65 -8.23 13.32
N ALA A 86 10.95 -8.04 13.45
CA ALA A 86 11.90 -8.29 12.36
C ALA A 86 11.83 -9.74 11.85
N TYR A 87 11.69 -10.71 12.75
CA TYR A 87 11.46 -12.10 12.37
C TYR A 87 10.19 -12.25 11.56
N TRP A 88 9.07 -11.62 11.96
CA TRP A 88 7.84 -11.71 11.17
C TRP A 88 8.02 -11.14 9.75
N PHE A 89 8.78 -10.06 9.59
CA PHE A 89 9.04 -9.44 8.27
C PHE A 89 10.00 -10.24 7.36
N GLN A 90 10.82 -11.14 7.91
CA GLN A 90 11.76 -12.00 7.16
C GLN A 90 12.77 -11.25 6.28
N GLY A 91 13.27 -10.12 6.78
CA GLY A 91 14.35 -9.36 6.16
C GLY A 91 13.90 -8.07 5.48
N VAL A 92 14.85 -7.39 4.87
CA VAL A 92 14.65 -6.07 4.26
C VAL A 92 14.19 -6.22 2.82
N GLU A 93 13.16 -5.45 2.47
CA GLU A 93 12.60 -5.39 1.13
C GLU A 93 13.57 -4.89 0.06
N PHE A 94 13.44 -5.44 -1.14
CA PHE A 94 14.22 -5.06 -2.30
C PHE A 94 13.94 -3.61 -2.68
N TRP A 95 14.99 -2.83 -2.94
CA TRP A 95 14.85 -1.39 -3.17
C TRP A 95 13.87 -0.99 -4.28
N PRO A 96 13.73 -1.70 -5.43
CA PRO A 96 12.73 -1.35 -6.43
C PRO A 96 11.31 -1.67 -5.98
N ASN A 97 11.13 -2.67 -5.12
CA ASN A 97 9.83 -2.97 -4.55
C ASN A 97 9.37 -1.78 -3.68
N ARG A 98 10.17 -1.50 -2.63
CA ARG A 98 9.96 -0.40 -1.68
C ARG A 98 9.83 0.98 -2.34
N LEU A 99 10.76 1.35 -3.22
CA LEU A 99 10.84 2.74 -3.71
C LEU A 99 9.97 3.00 -4.94
N ILE A 100 9.58 1.95 -5.68
CA ILE A 100 8.89 2.07 -6.96
C ILE A 100 7.60 1.26 -6.93
N ALA A 101 7.66 -0.06 -6.79
CA ALA A 101 6.52 -0.93 -7.03
C ALA A 101 5.38 -0.69 -6.04
N ASP A 102 5.64 -0.72 -4.74
CA ASP A 102 4.60 -0.57 -3.72
C ASP A 102 3.94 0.82 -3.72
N PRO A 103 4.70 1.94 -3.83
CA PRO A 103 4.08 3.25 -4.06
C PRO A 103 3.23 3.29 -5.34
N LEU A 104 3.66 2.64 -6.42
CA LEU A 104 2.87 2.55 -7.66
C LEU A 104 1.62 1.69 -7.48
N MET A 105 1.65 0.64 -6.65
CA MET A 105 0.48 -0.16 -6.32
C MET A 105 -0.55 0.65 -5.53
N LEU A 106 -0.11 1.51 -4.60
CA LEU A 106 -1.01 2.47 -3.93
C LEU A 106 -1.63 3.45 -4.94
N VAL A 107 -0.83 3.97 -5.88
CA VAL A 107 -1.33 4.85 -6.96
C VAL A 107 -2.33 4.12 -7.84
N LEU A 108 -2.06 2.87 -8.22
CA LEU A 108 -2.98 2.03 -8.98
C LEU A 108 -4.31 1.87 -8.23
N GLY A 109 -4.26 1.59 -6.93
CA GLY A 109 -5.46 1.52 -6.10
C GLY A 109 -6.25 2.84 -6.09
N TYR A 110 -5.58 3.98 -5.99
CA TYR A 110 -6.22 5.30 -6.12
C TYR A 110 -6.89 5.47 -7.49
N MET A 111 -6.22 5.10 -8.58
CA MET A 111 -6.79 5.17 -9.94
C MET A 111 -8.05 4.31 -10.06
N ILE A 112 -8.05 3.11 -9.49
CA ILE A 112 -9.22 2.22 -9.44
C ILE A 112 -10.35 2.89 -8.64
N ALA A 113 -10.07 3.42 -7.44
CA ALA A 113 -11.09 4.09 -6.62
C ALA A 113 -11.70 5.33 -7.30
N LYS A 114 -10.92 6.04 -8.13
CA LYS A 114 -11.43 7.16 -8.93
C LYS A 114 -12.41 6.69 -10.01
N ARG A 115 -12.17 5.53 -10.62
CA ARG A 115 -13.03 4.96 -11.67
C ARG A 115 -14.23 4.18 -11.12
N PHE A 116 -14.03 3.46 -10.02
CA PHE A 116 -15.02 2.57 -9.40
C PHE A 116 -15.14 2.87 -7.89
N PRO A 117 -15.79 3.97 -7.49
CA PRO A 117 -15.87 4.36 -6.08
C PRO A 117 -16.56 3.34 -5.16
N SER A 118 -17.48 2.53 -5.71
CA SER A 118 -18.17 1.47 -4.97
C SER A 118 -17.24 0.34 -4.53
N TRP A 119 -16.07 0.19 -5.14
CA TRP A 119 -15.11 -0.86 -4.83
C TRP A 119 -14.27 -0.56 -3.57
N VAL A 120 -14.32 0.68 -3.06
CA VAL A 120 -13.58 1.08 -1.85
C VAL A 120 -14.02 0.26 -0.63
N TRP A 121 -15.31 0.03 -0.45
CA TRP A 121 -15.82 -0.75 0.70
C TRP A 121 -15.43 -2.23 0.64
N PRO A 122 -15.63 -2.94 -0.49
CA PRO A 122 -15.09 -4.28 -0.68
C PRO A 122 -13.58 -4.35 -0.45
N ALA A 123 -12.81 -3.40 -0.98
CA ALA A 123 -11.36 -3.39 -0.80
C ALA A 123 -10.95 -3.20 0.66
N ARG A 124 -11.65 -2.37 1.44
CA ARG A 124 -11.43 -2.25 2.89
C ARG A 124 -11.69 -3.56 3.63
N ALA A 125 -12.79 -4.23 3.30
CA ALA A 125 -13.12 -5.52 3.91
C ALA A 125 -12.05 -6.57 3.57
N LEU A 126 -11.65 -6.65 2.30
CA LEU A 126 -10.61 -7.58 1.84
C LEU A 126 -9.26 -7.27 2.47
N SER A 127 -8.83 -6.00 2.51
CA SER A 127 -7.58 -5.56 3.14
C SER A 127 -7.56 -5.88 4.64
N LEU A 128 -8.66 -5.62 5.34
CA LEU A 128 -8.76 -5.99 6.76
C LEU A 128 -8.64 -7.50 6.96
N VAL A 129 -9.34 -8.30 6.15
CA VAL A 129 -9.23 -9.77 6.21
C VAL A 129 -7.81 -10.23 5.87
N TRP A 130 -7.20 -9.65 4.84
CA TRP A 130 -5.83 -9.95 4.41
C TRP A 130 -4.84 -9.73 5.55
N LEU A 131 -4.88 -8.55 6.19
CA LEU A 131 -4.04 -8.19 7.32
C LEU A 131 -4.28 -9.12 8.52
N LEU A 132 -5.54 -9.39 8.88
CA LEU A 132 -5.87 -10.27 10.01
C LEU A 132 -5.30 -11.68 9.80
N VAL A 133 -5.45 -12.24 8.59
CA VAL A 133 -4.92 -13.57 8.27
C VAL A 133 -3.38 -13.57 8.31
N HIS A 134 -2.72 -12.63 7.64
CA HIS A 134 -1.26 -12.63 7.56
C HIS A 134 -0.57 -12.32 8.90
N ILE A 135 -1.19 -11.49 9.75
CA ILE A 135 -0.61 -11.12 11.06
C ILE A 135 -0.88 -12.19 12.13
N PHE A 136 -2.07 -12.76 12.18
CA PHE A 136 -2.48 -13.64 13.30
C PHE A 136 -2.47 -15.13 12.96
N VAL A 137 -2.55 -15.51 11.69
CA VAL A 137 -2.60 -16.91 11.27
C VAL A 137 -1.26 -17.37 10.72
N PHE A 138 -0.61 -16.56 9.88
CA PHE A 138 0.67 -16.93 9.29
C PHE A 138 1.85 -16.67 10.23
N PRO A 139 2.87 -17.55 10.21
CA PRO A 139 4.03 -17.41 11.08
C PRO A 139 4.91 -16.21 10.72
N GLN A 140 4.88 -15.79 9.45
CA GLN A 140 5.71 -14.71 8.90
C GLN A 140 5.07 -14.12 7.63
N SER A 141 5.46 -12.91 7.25
CA SER A 141 4.82 -12.07 6.22
C SER A 141 4.82 -12.68 4.81
N MET A 142 5.88 -13.39 4.45
CA MET A 142 6.11 -14.06 3.16
C MET A 142 5.63 -15.51 3.13
N TYR A 143 4.96 -16.02 4.17
CA TYR A 143 4.58 -17.44 4.26
C TYR A 143 3.70 -17.88 3.09
N LEU A 144 2.74 -17.05 2.68
CA LEU A 144 1.89 -17.33 1.53
C LEU A 144 2.70 -17.39 0.23
N GLN A 145 3.63 -16.45 0.03
CA GLN A 145 4.49 -16.43 -1.15
C GLN A 145 5.36 -17.69 -1.23
N GLU A 146 5.98 -18.09 -0.11
CA GLU A 146 6.76 -19.32 -0.04
C GLU A 146 5.93 -20.56 -0.34
N PHE A 147 4.67 -20.58 0.09
CA PHE A 147 3.75 -21.67 -0.24
C PHE A 147 3.38 -21.70 -1.73
N LEU A 148 3.19 -20.53 -2.36
CA LEU A 148 2.84 -20.42 -3.78
C LEU A 148 4.01 -20.72 -4.73
N LEU A 149 5.26 -20.54 -4.28
CA LEU A 149 6.47 -20.78 -5.06
C LEU A 149 7.02 -22.21 -4.94
N LYS A 150 6.42 -23.05 -4.08
CA LYS A 150 6.72 -24.48 -3.98
C LYS A 150 6.01 -25.28 -5.06
#